data_AF-A0A2T2UAP0-F1
#
_entry.id   AF-A0A2T2UAP0-F1
#
_cell.length_a   1.000
_cell.length_b   1.000
_cell.length_c   1.000
_cell.angle_alpha   90.00
_cell.angle_beta   90.00
_cell.angle_gamma   90.00
#
_symmetry.space_group_name_H-M   'P 1'
#
loop_
_entity.id
_entity.type
_entity.pdbx_description
1 polymer ?
#
loop_
_entity_poly.entity_id
_entity_poly.type
_entity_poly.pdbx_seq_one_letter_code
_entity_poly.pdbx_strand_id
1 'polypeptide(L)' 'RVMVNGEVRRLAEQSTLVNALRAAQRDQWRLGVYAPAESSDRVGDAAIRTLGFDLEGALVRDVRPGINATLSDFE' A
#
# COMPACT_ATOMS: atom_id res chain seq x y z
N ARG A 1 14.78 -14.44 -2.88
CA ARG A 1 16.20 -14.55 -3.32
C ARG A 1 16.21 -15.44 -4.58
N VAL A 2 17.20 -15.33 -5.47
CA VAL A 2 17.28 -16.16 -6.70
C VAL A 2 18.67 -16.75 -6.87
N MET A 3 18.74 -17.89 -7.57
CA MET A 3 19.98 -18.53 -7.94
C MET A 3 20.40 -18.05 -9.33
N VAL A 4 21.61 -17.51 -9.45
CA VAL A 4 22.19 -17.07 -10.73
C VAL A 4 23.60 -17.65 -10.82
N ASN A 5 23.85 -18.46 -11.84
CA ASN A 5 25.15 -19.14 -12.04
C ASN A 5 25.67 -19.87 -10.77
N GLY A 6 24.75 -20.45 -9.97
CA GLY A 6 25.08 -21.17 -8.74
C GLY A 6 25.23 -20.31 -7.47
N GLU A 7 25.14 -18.98 -7.57
CA GLU A 7 25.20 -18.08 -6.41
C GLU A 7 23.80 -17.58 -5.99
N VAL A 8 23.57 -17.49 -4.67
CA VAL A 8 22.33 -16.91 -4.12
C VAL A 8 22.43 -15.38 -4.13
N ARG A 9 21.60 -14.72 -4.94
CA ARG A 9 21.55 -13.26 -5.08
C ARG A 9 20.19 -12.67 -4.71
N ARG A 10 20.17 -11.36 -4.44
CA ARG A 10 18.91 -10.65 -4.16
C ARG A 10 18.12 -10.51 -5.46
N LEU A 11 16.87 -10.97 -5.45
CA LEU A 11 15.98 -10.96 -6.62
C LEU A 11 15.77 -9.54 -7.21
N ALA A 12 15.70 -8.53 -6.35
CA ALA A 12 15.52 -7.13 -6.78
C ALA A 12 16.69 -6.62 -7.64
N GLU A 13 17.91 -7.10 -7.42
CA GLU A 13 19.09 -6.67 -8.19
C GLU A 13 19.16 -7.33 -9.58
N GLN A 14 18.35 -8.37 -9.83
CA GLN A 14 18.43 -9.21 -11.03
C GLN A 14 17.12 -9.25 -11.83
N SER A 15 16.08 -8.53 -11.39
CA SER A 15 14.76 -8.56 -12.03
C SER A 15 14.20 -7.16 -12.21
N THR A 16 14.10 -6.73 -13.48
CA THR A 16 13.43 -5.49 -13.88
C THR A 16 11.97 -5.46 -13.41
N LEU A 17 11.29 -6.61 -13.42
CA LEU A 17 9.91 -6.73 -12.92
C LEU A 17 9.82 -6.41 -11.42
N VAL A 18 10.72 -6.96 -10.60
CA VAL A 18 10.72 -6.71 -9.15
C VAL A 18 11.00 -5.24 -8.84
N ASN A 19 11.86 -4.59 -9.64
CA ASN A 19 12.10 -3.15 -9.51
C ASN A 19 10.87 -2.33 -9.90
N ALA A 20 10.18 -2.70 -10.98
CA ALA A 20 8.93 -2.05 -11.40
C ALA A 20 7.82 -2.21 -10.35
N LEU A 21 7.66 -3.41 -9.77
CA LEU A 21 6.69 -3.66 -8.71
C LEU A 21 6.99 -2.85 -7.43
N ARG A 22 8.27 -2.72 -7.05
CA ARG A 22 8.68 -1.89 -5.91
C ARG A 22 8.50 -0.39 -6.16
N ALA A 23 8.70 0.07 -7.39
CA ALA A 23 8.41 1.45 -7.77
C ALA A 23 6.90 1.71 -7.65
N ALA A 24 6.08 0.86 -8.26
CA ALA A 24 4.63 0.94 -8.17
C ALA A 24 4.12 0.89 -6.72
N GLN A 25 4.71 0.04 -5.85
CA GLN A 25 4.35 -0.01 -4.43
C GLN A 25 4.63 1.30 -3.69
N ARG A 26 5.74 1.97 -4.00
CA ARG A 26 6.09 3.26 -3.38
C ARG A 26 5.21 4.39 -3.91
N ASP A 27 4.94 4.39 -5.21
CA ASP A 27 4.11 5.42 -5.85
C ASP A 27 2.64 5.30 -5.44
N GLN A 28 2.16 4.08 -5.18
CA GLN A 28 0.78 3.78 -4.78
C GLN A 28 0.61 3.64 -3.26
N TRP A 29 1.47 4.26 -2.46
CA TRP A 29 1.30 4.24 -1.01
C TRP A 29 -0.04 4.88 -0.62
N ARG A 30 -0.71 4.27 0.37
CA ARG A 30 -2.01 4.73 0.87
C ARG A 30 -1.91 5.01 2.35
N LEU A 31 -2.40 6.18 2.77
CA LEU A 31 -2.61 6.52 4.16
C LEU A 31 -4.08 6.29 4.51
N GLY A 32 -4.34 5.69 5.68
CA GLY A 32 -5.70 5.52 6.20
C GLY A 32 -5.76 5.84 7.69
N VAL A 33 -6.93 6.29 8.14
CA VAL A 33 -7.23 6.51 9.56
C VAL A 33 -8.36 5.55 9.94
N TYR A 34 -8.14 4.79 11.02
CA TYR A 34 -9.13 3.84 11.52
C TYR A 34 -9.93 4.46 12.66
N ALA A 35 -11.23 4.21 12.66
CA ALA A 35 -12.15 4.63 13.71
C ALA A 35 -13.30 3.63 13.83
N PRO A 36 -13.98 3.58 14.99
CA PRO A 36 -15.26 2.89 15.11
C PRO A 36 -16.24 3.35 14.02
N ALA A 37 -17.06 2.42 13.53
CA ALA A 37 -17.91 2.62 12.37
C ALA A 37 -18.81 3.85 12.52
N GLU A 38 -19.37 4.05 13.71
CA GLU A 38 -20.25 5.16 14.10
C GLU A 38 -19.58 6.53 14.06
N SER A 39 -18.24 6.58 14.01
CA SER A 39 -17.45 7.82 14.04
C SER A 39 -16.57 8.01 12.79
N SER A 40 -16.57 7.04 11.87
CA SER A 40 -15.68 6.99 10.71
C SER A 40 -15.72 8.24 9.83
N ASP A 41 -16.92 8.75 9.52
CA ASP A 41 -17.09 9.95 8.70
C ASP A 41 -16.47 11.20 9.37
N ARG A 42 -16.81 11.42 10.65
CA ARG A 42 -16.29 12.55 11.43
C ARG A 42 -14.77 12.51 11.57
N VAL A 43 -14.19 11.32 11.75
CA VAL A 43 -12.74 11.14 11.84
C VAL A 43 -12.08 11.37 10.49
N GLY A 44 -12.67 10.92 9.38
CA GLY A 44 -12.19 11.19 8.04
C GLY A 44 -12.09 12.69 7.75
N ASP A 45 -13.16 13.41 8.03
CA ASP A 45 -13.21 14.87 7.88
C ASP A 45 -12.16 15.59 8.74
N ALA A 46 -12.00 15.16 9.99
CA ALA A 46 -10.99 15.72 10.89
C ALA A 46 -9.57 15.43 10.41
N ALA A 47 -9.31 14.23 9.88
CA ALA A 47 -8.01 13.83 9.36
C ALA A 47 -7.61 14.70 8.16
N ILE A 48 -8.52 14.96 7.21
CA ILE A 48 -8.26 15.84 6.06
C ILE A 48 -7.79 17.22 6.53
N ARG A 49 -8.58 17.85 7.42
CA ARG A 49 -8.29 19.20 7.91
C ARG A 49 -7.00 19.27 8.73
N THR A 50 -6.77 18.27 9.57
CA THR A 50 -5.64 18.26 10.52
C THR A 50 -4.33 17.95 9.82
N LEU A 51 -4.35 17.03 8.85
CA LEU A 51 -3.17 16.63 8.09
C LEU A 51 -2.92 17.51 6.86
N GLY A 52 -3.83 18.46 6.58
CA GLY A 52 -3.67 19.44 5.51
C GLY A 52 -3.75 18.83 4.12
N PHE A 53 -4.55 17.77 3.94
CA PHE A 53 -4.71 17.13 2.64
C PHE A 53 -5.72 17.89 1.78
N ASP A 54 -5.32 18.28 0.58
CA ASP A 54 -6.23 18.69 -0.48
C ASP A 54 -6.56 17.46 -1.33
N LEU A 55 -7.71 16.85 -1.06
CA LEU A 55 -8.14 15.66 -1.77
C LEU A 55 -8.87 16.09 -3.04
N GLU A 56 -8.17 16.07 -4.18
CA GLU A 56 -8.76 16.28 -5.52
C GLU A 56 -9.76 15.16 -5.91
N GLY A 57 -9.91 14.11 -5.09
CA GLY A 57 -10.82 12.99 -5.28
C GLY A 57 -11.61 12.61 -4.01
N ALA A 58 -12.48 11.61 -4.11
CA ALA A 58 -13.30 11.17 -2.99
C ALA A 58 -12.47 10.49 -1.88
N LEU A 59 -12.85 10.71 -0.60
CA LEU A 59 -12.42 9.88 0.53
C LEU A 59 -12.64 8.40 0.18
N VAL A 60 -11.57 7.67 -0.10
CA VAL A 60 -11.68 6.25 -0.41
C VAL A 60 -11.87 5.49 0.90
N ARG A 61 -13.12 5.25 1.28
CA ARG A 61 -13.49 4.25 2.27
C ARG A 61 -13.31 2.87 1.64
N ASP A 62 -12.06 2.46 1.44
CA ASP A 62 -11.72 1.17 0.84
C ASP A 62 -11.97 0.06 1.87
N VAL A 63 -13.23 -0.26 2.11
CA VAL A 63 -13.62 -1.54 2.69
C VAL A 63 -13.82 -2.50 1.51
N ARG A 64 -12.77 -2.79 0.74
CA ARG A 64 -12.82 -3.93 -0.19
C ARG A 64 -12.78 -5.18 0.67
N PRO A 65 -13.90 -5.91 0.83
CA PRO A 65 -13.87 -7.17 1.56
C PRO A 65 -13.11 -8.15 0.67
N GLY A 66 -11.93 -8.60 1.11
CA GLY A 66 -11.34 -9.84 0.59
C GLY A 66 -9.88 -9.84 0.15
N ILE A 67 -9.15 -8.72 0.10
CA ILE A 67 -7.72 -8.78 -0.30
C ILE A 67 -6.87 -7.81 0.54
N ASN A 68 -6.60 -8.19 1.79
CA ASN A 68 -5.43 -7.70 2.52
C ASN A 68 -4.38 -8.82 2.54
N ALA A 69 -3.94 -9.27 1.36
CA ALA A 69 -2.82 -10.20 1.29
C ALA A 69 -1.52 -9.40 1.45
N THR A 70 -0.75 -9.70 2.48
CA THR A 70 0.62 -9.23 2.62
C THR A 70 1.52 -10.01 1.65
N LEU A 71 2.68 -9.46 1.29
CA LEU A 71 3.62 -10.14 0.37
C LEU A 71 4.06 -11.53 0.89
N SER A 72 3.94 -11.77 2.20
CA SER A 72 4.21 -13.06 2.83
C SER A 72 3.16 -14.14 2.53
N ASP A 73 2.01 -13.77 1.96
CA ASP A 73 0.88 -14.67 1.70
C ASP A 73 0.95 -15.33 0.31
N PHE A 74 1.95 -15.01 -0.50
CA PHE A 74 2.22 -15.64 -1.79
C PHE A 74 3.50 -16.47 -1.68
N GLU A 75 3.36 -17.80 -1.58
CA GLU A 75 4.46 -18.78 -1.59
C GLU A 75 5.11 -18.94 -2.97
#